data_AF-A0A8J2P2V4-F1
#
_entry.id   AF-A0A8J2P2V4-F1
#
_cell.length_a   1.000
_cell.length_b   1.000
_cell.length_c   1.000
_cell.angle_alpha   90.00
_cell.angle_beta   90.00
_cell.angle_gamma   90.00
#
_symmetry.space_group_name_H-M   'P 1'
#
loop_
_entity.id
_entity.type
_entity.pdbx_description
1 polymer ?
#
loop_
_entity_poly.entity_id
_entity_poly.type
_entity_poly.pdbx_seq_one_letter_code
_entity_poly.pdbx_strand_id
1 'polypeptide(L)'
;MCFKVSYTFILLAIKLVIVICTDEFSSNARPSNRSDFFWHPHQEGGFVPALLEGGPAIVDKDIEEVTFIYYHTKNQQSGKNIFIGDRPSLNEAGYNSKSDLILICHGFTSSALAGPAPIIRKEIMAANISTNIVAIDWSKLAAAPNYARAAGATKLVGMKICNLIKFLVKEGLLETQNAHFIGHSLGAHVGGFLGKCIVKDLRLKKIGRITALDAACPLFCGRNKNERLASADASFIDAIHTNGGIVAYKDPIGDADFYPNGGITQPGCSRFTESASACHHTRSYELYAESIGRPQSFLSRLCSNWDEYTRGHCTRNEFTNMGHGTPSQVRGTYYLKTKSESPYSE
;
A
#
# COMPACT_ATOMS: atom_id res chain seq x y z
N MET A 1 25.88 -16.50 -3.69
CA MET A 1 26.13 -17.67 -2.79
C MET A 1 25.10 -17.64 -1.65
N CYS A 2 24.19 -18.62 -1.54
CA CYS A 2 23.17 -18.62 -0.47
C CYS A 2 23.81 -18.99 0.87
N PHE A 3 23.85 -18.07 1.83
CA PHE A 3 24.29 -18.39 3.19
C PHE A 3 23.11 -18.93 3.99
N LYS A 4 23.24 -20.18 4.44
CA LYS A 4 22.32 -20.83 5.36
C LYS A 4 22.70 -20.39 6.77
N VAL A 5 22.06 -19.35 7.30
CA VAL A 5 22.27 -18.95 8.69
C VAL A 5 21.28 -19.70 9.57
N SER A 6 21.73 -20.83 10.13
CA SER A 6 21.01 -21.52 11.21
C SER A 6 21.38 -20.85 12.54
N TYR A 7 20.43 -20.19 13.20
CA TYR A 7 20.54 -19.91 14.62
C TYR A 7 19.98 -21.10 15.40
N THR A 8 20.84 -21.78 16.16
CA THR A 8 20.42 -22.82 17.11
C THR A 8 20.34 -22.19 18.49
N PHE A 9 19.15 -21.79 18.92
CA PHE A 9 18.88 -21.63 20.36
C PHE A 9 18.18 -22.89 20.86
N ILE A 10 18.74 -23.47 21.91
CA ILE A 10 18.25 -24.69 22.55
C ILE A 10 16.96 -24.35 23.30
N LEU A 11 15.90 -25.10 22.96
CA LEU A 11 14.57 -25.27 23.57
C LEU A 11 13.37 -24.62 22.84
N LEU A 12 12.48 -25.54 22.43
CA LEU A 12 11.21 -25.46 21.70
C LEU A 12 11.28 -25.16 20.19
N ALA A 13 10.78 -26.14 19.44
CA ALA A 13 10.99 -26.36 18.02
C ALA A 13 10.11 -25.46 17.14
N ILE A 14 10.69 -24.41 16.57
CA ILE A 14 10.23 -23.81 15.31
C ILE A 14 11.49 -23.44 14.50
N LYS A 15 11.74 -24.16 13.40
CA LYS A 15 12.76 -23.78 12.42
C LYS A 15 12.20 -22.65 11.55
N LEU A 16 12.50 -21.40 11.90
CA LEU A 16 12.27 -20.27 11.01
C LEU A 16 13.38 -20.28 9.94
N VAL A 17 13.02 -20.48 8.67
CA VAL A 17 13.95 -20.36 7.54
C VAL A 17 13.74 -19.00 6.91
N ILE A 18 14.66 -18.06 7.17
CA ILE A 18 14.74 -16.78 6.46
C ILE A 18 15.77 -16.97 5.34
N VAL A 19 15.33 -16.81 4.08
CA VAL A 19 16.22 -16.82 2.92
C VAL A 19 16.57 -15.36 2.58
N ILE A 20 17.84 -14.99 2.76
CA ILE A 20 18.37 -13.73 2.27
C ILE A 20 19.21 -14.05 1.03
N CYS A 21 18.72 -13.66 -0.15
CA CYS A 21 19.48 -13.78 -1.39
C CYS A 21 20.31 -12.51 -1.61
N THR A 22 21.61 -12.69 -1.84
CA THR A 22 22.47 -11.70 -2.49
C THR A 22 22.83 -12.25 -3.87
N ASP A 23 22.63 -11.42 -4.90
CA ASP A 23 22.79 -11.77 -6.30
C ASP A 23 24.26 -12.02 -6.65
N GLU A 24 24.56 -13.22 -7.17
CA GLU A 24 25.65 -13.42 -8.11
C GLU A 24 25.15 -14.32 -9.24
N PHE A 25 25.09 -13.73 -10.43
CA PHE A 25 24.75 -14.38 -11.69
C PHE A 25 25.81 -15.42 -12.04
N SER A 26 25.43 -16.69 -12.12
CA SER A 26 26.20 -17.73 -12.80
C SER A 26 25.25 -18.61 -13.60
N SER A 27 25.33 -18.47 -14.93
CA SER A 27 24.66 -19.31 -15.91
C SER A 27 25.22 -20.74 -15.84
N ASN A 28 24.47 -21.65 -15.21
CA ASN A 28 24.35 -23.09 -15.51
C ASN A 28 23.91 -23.87 -14.26
N ALA A 29 22.60 -24.00 -14.04
CA ALA A 29 22.04 -25.00 -13.15
C ALA A 29 20.70 -25.54 -13.70
N ARG A 30 20.55 -26.87 -13.65
CA ARG A 30 19.39 -27.64 -14.14
C ARG A 30 18.08 -27.19 -13.47
N PRO A 31 16.91 -27.30 -14.14
CA PRO A 31 15.64 -26.87 -13.57
C PRO A 31 15.19 -27.87 -12.49
N SER A 32 15.31 -27.49 -11.22
CA SER A 32 14.65 -28.21 -10.13
C SER A 32 13.20 -27.76 -10.03
N ASN A 33 12.29 -28.72 -10.13
CA ASN A 33 10.83 -28.56 -10.11
C ASN A 33 10.29 -28.19 -8.71
N ARG A 34 10.85 -27.16 -8.05
CA ARG A 34 10.26 -26.50 -6.88
C ARG A 34 9.70 -25.17 -7.38
N SER A 35 8.39 -25.00 -7.29
CA SER A 35 7.79 -23.67 -7.39
C SER A 35 8.42 -22.82 -6.28
N ASP A 36 9.14 -21.76 -6.62
CA ASP A 36 9.63 -20.83 -5.61
C ASP A 36 8.40 -20.15 -4.99
N PHE A 37 8.29 -20.19 -3.67
CA PHE A 37 7.19 -19.58 -2.92
C PHE A 37 7.68 -19.04 -1.58
N PHE A 38 6.94 -18.09 -1.04
CA PHE A 38 7.09 -17.65 0.35
C PHE A 38 5.77 -17.77 1.10
N TRP A 39 5.83 -17.77 2.42
CA TRP A 39 4.63 -17.74 3.26
C TRP A 39 4.16 -16.30 3.42
N HIS A 40 2.99 -15.99 2.85
CA HIS A 40 2.38 -14.68 3.01
C HIS A 40 1.40 -14.70 4.18
N PRO A 41 1.47 -13.72 5.10
CA PRO A 41 0.52 -13.62 6.19
C PRO A 41 -0.91 -13.38 5.68
N HIS A 42 -1.90 -14.15 6.17
CA HIS A 42 -3.30 -13.93 5.80
C HIS A 42 -3.99 -12.99 6.80
N GLN A 43 -4.93 -12.17 6.33
CA GLN A 43 -5.62 -11.16 7.15
C GLN A 43 -6.47 -11.78 8.29
N GLU A 44 -7.00 -12.97 8.07
CA GLU A 44 -7.78 -13.73 9.08
C GLU A 44 -6.88 -14.56 10.02
N GLY A 45 -5.55 -14.46 9.89
CA GLY A 45 -4.57 -15.24 10.64
C GLY A 45 -3.99 -16.42 9.85
N GLY A 46 -2.84 -16.91 10.30
CA GLY A 46 -2.07 -17.95 9.62
C GLY A 46 -1.32 -17.45 8.38
N PHE A 47 -0.82 -18.39 7.58
CA PHE A 47 -0.09 -18.11 6.35
C PHE A 47 -0.69 -18.84 5.16
N VAL A 48 -0.64 -18.20 4.00
CA VAL A 48 -0.96 -18.81 2.71
C VAL A 48 0.29 -18.88 1.84
N PRO A 49 0.45 -19.93 1.02
CA PRO A 49 1.55 -19.99 0.07
C PRO A 49 1.39 -18.90 -0.98
N ALA A 50 2.46 -18.15 -1.21
CA ALA A 50 2.58 -17.13 -2.25
C ALA A 50 3.60 -17.57 -3.29
N LEU A 51 3.09 -18.13 -4.39
CA LEU A 51 3.88 -18.66 -5.50
C LEU A 51 4.49 -17.52 -6.32
N LEU A 52 5.82 -17.54 -6.44
CA LEU A 52 6.61 -16.57 -7.20
C LEU A 52 6.69 -16.89 -8.69
N GLU A 53 6.15 -18.04 -9.10
CA GLU A 53 6.03 -18.45 -10.50
C GLU A 53 4.70 -19.20 -10.72
N GLY A 54 4.28 -19.25 -11.98
CA GLY A 54 3.06 -19.94 -12.39
C GLY A 54 1.77 -19.12 -12.26
N GLY A 55 0.64 -19.82 -12.37
CA GLY A 55 -0.70 -19.23 -12.50
C GLY A 55 -1.13 -19.02 -13.97
N PRO A 56 -2.43 -18.95 -14.24
CA PRO A 56 -2.93 -18.69 -15.59
C PRO A 56 -2.55 -17.27 -16.04
N ALA A 57 -2.33 -17.12 -17.35
CA ALA A 57 -2.13 -15.80 -17.95
C ALA A 57 -3.33 -14.89 -17.64
N ILE A 58 -3.05 -13.62 -17.38
CA ILE A 58 -4.11 -12.63 -17.15
C ILE A 58 -4.75 -12.31 -18.49
N VAL A 59 -6.06 -12.49 -18.58
CA VAL A 59 -6.86 -12.19 -19.77
C VAL A 59 -7.74 -10.96 -19.54
N ASP A 60 -8.25 -10.35 -20.61
CA ASP A 60 -9.08 -9.13 -20.51
C ASP A 60 -10.28 -9.31 -19.59
N LYS A 61 -10.92 -10.48 -19.62
CA LYS A 61 -12.02 -10.84 -18.72
C LYS A 61 -11.65 -10.71 -17.24
N ASP A 62 -10.42 -11.06 -16.85
CA ASP A 62 -9.98 -10.91 -15.46
C ASP A 62 -9.91 -9.43 -15.05
N ILE A 63 -9.53 -8.56 -16.00
CA ILE A 63 -9.44 -7.11 -15.78
C ILE A 63 -10.83 -6.50 -15.68
N GLU A 64 -11.82 -7.02 -16.41
CA GLU A 64 -13.22 -6.60 -16.30
C GLU A 64 -13.79 -6.80 -14.90
N GLU A 65 -13.34 -7.83 -14.18
CA GLU A 65 -13.78 -8.13 -12.80
C GLU A 65 -13.27 -7.15 -11.74
N VAL A 66 -12.34 -6.26 -12.09
CA VAL A 66 -11.96 -5.14 -11.21
C VAL A 66 -13.12 -4.16 -11.11
N THR A 67 -13.62 -3.95 -9.89
CA THR A 67 -14.78 -3.09 -9.63
C THR A 67 -14.41 -1.84 -8.84
N PHE A 68 -15.23 -0.80 -8.99
CA PHE A 68 -15.09 0.48 -8.32
C PHE A 68 -16.32 0.73 -7.45
N ILE A 69 -16.13 0.64 -6.13
CA ILE A 69 -17.21 0.80 -5.16
C ILE A 69 -17.13 2.23 -4.60
N TYR A 70 -18.09 3.05 -4.99
CA TYR A 70 -18.20 4.44 -4.60
C TYR A 70 -18.91 4.63 -3.25
N TYR A 71 -18.41 5.59 -2.48
CA TYR A 71 -18.99 6.10 -1.26
C TYR A 71 -18.89 7.63 -1.24
N HIS A 72 -19.85 8.28 -0.58
CA HIS A 72 -19.79 9.70 -0.25
C HIS A 72 -20.09 9.90 1.23
N THR A 73 -19.45 10.87 1.87
CA THR A 73 -19.62 11.11 3.32
C THR A 73 -21.03 11.50 3.74
N LYS A 74 -21.89 11.89 2.78
CA LYS A 74 -23.30 12.24 3.02
C LYS A 74 -24.31 11.11 2.72
N ASN A 75 -23.89 9.94 2.22
CA ASN A 75 -24.81 8.84 1.89
C ASN A 75 -24.44 7.54 2.64
N GLN A 76 -25.43 6.93 3.31
CA GLN A 76 -25.27 5.86 4.29
C GLN A 76 -24.69 4.54 3.72
N GLN A 77 -23.78 3.94 4.50
CA GLN A 77 -23.24 2.56 4.58
C GLN A 77 -23.09 1.66 3.33
N SER A 78 -24.04 1.62 2.38
CA SER A 78 -23.97 0.75 1.21
C SER A 78 -23.22 1.41 0.06
N GLY A 79 -22.10 0.79 -0.33
CA GLY A 79 -21.33 1.24 -1.49
C GLY A 79 -22.10 1.03 -2.79
N LYS A 80 -21.92 1.92 -3.76
CA LYS A 80 -22.53 1.82 -5.09
C LYS A 80 -21.45 1.59 -6.15
N ASN A 81 -21.69 0.64 -7.05
CA ASN A 81 -20.75 0.43 -8.15
C ASN A 81 -20.84 1.57 -9.17
N ILE A 82 -19.69 2.05 -9.63
CA ILE A 82 -19.57 3.02 -10.71
C ILE A 82 -18.81 2.41 -11.88
N PHE A 83 -19.14 2.81 -13.10
CA PHE A 83 -18.57 2.21 -14.31
C PHE A 83 -17.88 3.27 -15.19
N ILE A 84 -16.76 2.88 -15.80
CA ILE A 84 -16.01 3.74 -16.71
C ILE A 84 -16.88 4.00 -17.95
N GLY A 85 -17.09 5.28 -18.29
CA GLY A 85 -17.92 5.68 -19.43
C GLY A 85 -19.42 5.78 -19.12
N ASP A 86 -19.85 5.47 -17.90
CA ASP A 86 -21.26 5.48 -17.49
C ASP A 86 -21.53 6.65 -16.52
N ARG A 87 -21.85 7.81 -17.09
CA ARG A 87 -22.24 9.00 -16.31
C ARG A 87 -23.52 8.79 -15.48
N PRO A 88 -24.58 8.10 -15.97
CA PRO A 88 -25.71 7.72 -15.15
C PRO A 88 -25.32 7.00 -13.84
N SER A 89 -24.39 6.04 -13.88
CA SER A 89 -23.93 5.36 -12.66
C SER A 89 -23.34 6.32 -11.61
N LEU A 90 -22.57 7.33 -12.05
CA LEU A 90 -22.02 8.36 -11.18
C LEU A 90 -23.11 9.25 -10.56
N ASN A 91 -24.12 9.62 -11.35
CA ASN A 91 -25.23 10.44 -10.89
C ASN A 91 -26.08 9.68 -9.85
N GLU A 92 -26.39 8.41 -10.12
CA GLU A 92 -27.12 7.55 -9.19
C GLU A 92 -26.31 7.30 -7.90
N ALA A 93 -24.99 7.17 -8.04
CA ALA A 93 -24.08 7.06 -6.91
C ALA A 93 -24.06 8.32 -6.03
N GLY A 94 -24.44 9.47 -6.59
CA GLY A 94 -24.36 10.77 -5.94
C GLY A 94 -22.92 11.30 -5.93
N TYR A 95 -22.21 11.14 -7.05
CA TYR A 95 -20.87 11.71 -7.25
C TYR A 95 -20.91 13.24 -7.06
N ASN A 96 -20.02 13.77 -6.23
CA ASN A 96 -19.96 15.20 -5.94
C ASN A 96 -18.78 15.84 -6.67
N SER A 97 -19.05 16.56 -7.76
CA SER A 97 -18.01 17.23 -8.58
C SER A 97 -17.26 18.36 -7.88
N LYS A 98 -17.72 18.80 -6.71
CA LYS A 98 -17.06 19.83 -5.90
C LYS A 98 -16.12 19.26 -4.84
N SER A 99 -16.12 17.94 -4.67
CA SER A 99 -15.31 17.23 -3.69
C SER A 99 -14.08 16.60 -4.35
N ASP A 100 -13.00 16.50 -3.58
CA ASP A 100 -11.81 15.73 -3.97
C ASP A 100 -12.13 14.23 -4.11
N LEU A 101 -11.21 13.46 -4.67
CA LEU A 101 -11.34 12.01 -4.85
C LEU A 101 -10.24 11.25 -4.12
N ILE A 102 -10.65 10.38 -3.20
CA ILE A 102 -9.77 9.40 -2.56
C ILE A 102 -10.04 8.01 -3.15
N LEU A 103 -8.99 7.41 -3.73
CA LEU A 103 -9.00 6.03 -4.22
C LEU A 103 -8.30 5.14 -3.19
N ILE A 104 -8.91 4.04 -2.78
CA ILE A 104 -8.32 3.12 -1.80
C ILE A 104 -8.17 1.73 -2.42
N CYS A 105 -6.93 1.22 -2.47
CA CYS A 105 -6.58 -0.03 -3.13
C CYS A 105 -5.93 -1.02 -2.16
N HIS A 106 -6.49 -2.23 -2.08
CA HIS A 106 -6.00 -3.31 -1.24
C HIS A 106 -4.82 -4.07 -1.89
N GLY A 107 -4.24 -4.99 -1.11
CA GLY A 107 -3.11 -5.84 -1.53
C GLY A 107 -3.48 -7.30 -1.84
N PHE A 108 -2.45 -8.14 -1.83
CA PHE A 108 -2.57 -9.60 -1.97
C PHE A 108 -3.45 -10.18 -0.86
N THR A 109 -4.27 -11.18 -1.18
CA THR A 109 -5.18 -11.88 -0.24
C THR A 109 -6.21 -11.00 0.46
N SER A 110 -6.47 -9.81 -0.07
CA SER A 110 -7.43 -8.85 0.50
C SER A 110 -8.51 -8.47 -0.52
N SER A 111 -9.44 -7.59 -0.10
CA SER A 111 -10.53 -7.08 -0.93
C SER A 111 -10.88 -5.64 -0.55
N ALA A 112 -11.71 -4.99 -1.36
CA ALA A 112 -12.27 -3.67 -1.05
C ALA A 112 -13.16 -3.66 0.21
N LEU A 113 -13.62 -4.82 0.68
CA LEU A 113 -14.53 -4.94 1.83
C LEU A 113 -13.85 -5.41 3.11
N ALA A 114 -12.66 -6.02 3.03
CA ALA A 114 -11.90 -6.54 4.18
C ALA A 114 -10.55 -5.85 4.43
N GLY A 115 -10.05 -5.06 3.45
CA GLY A 115 -8.74 -4.42 3.52
C GLY A 115 -8.74 -2.99 4.09
N PRO A 116 -7.89 -2.08 3.56
CA PRO A 116 -7.75 -0.73 4.11
C PRO A 116 -9.00 0.16 3.94
N ALA A 117 -9.81 -0.08 2.91
CA ALA A 117 -10.95 0.75 2.55
C ALA A 117 -12.01 0.91 3.66
N PRO A 118 -12.56 -0.15 4.29
CA PRO A 118 -13.53 0.01 5.37
C PRO A 118 -13.00 0.81 6.55
N ILE A 119 -11.74 0.61 6.94
CA ILE A 119 -11.13 1.25 8.11
C ILE A 119 -10.86 2.73 7.84
N ILE A 120 -10.24 3.05 6.71
CA ILE A 120 -9.95 4.44 6.31
C ILE A 120 -11.26 5.21 6.08
N ARG A 121 -12.23 4.61 5.37
CA ARG A 121 -13.52 5.25 5.09
C ARG A 121 -14.26 5.60 6.37
N LYS A 122 -14.25 4.70 7.37
CA LYS A 122 -14.88 4.94 8.67
C LYS A 122 -14.34 6.21 9.31
N GLU A 123 -13.02 6.40 9.33
CA GLU A 123 -12.39 7.58 9.93
C GLU A 123 -12.63 8.86 9.11
N ILE A 124 -12.63 8.78 7.77
CA ILE A 124 -13.00 9.91 6.90
C ILE A 124 -14.44 10.38 7.19
N MET A 125 -15.37 9.42 7.31
CA MET A 125 -16.77 9.70 7.64
C MET A 125 -16.92 10.29 9.04
N ALA A 126 -16.23 9.73 10.04
CA ALA A 126 -16.25 10.23 11.41
C ALA A 126 -15.68 11.66 11.51
N ALA A 127 -14.66 11.98 10.71
CA ALA A 127 -14.06 13.31 10.64
C ALA A 127 -14.86 14.33 9.79
N ASN A 128 -16.01 13.94 9.20
CA ASN A 128 -16.84 14.78 8.33
C ASN A 128 -16.08 15.39 7.13
N ILE A 129 -15.06 14.70 6.62
CA ILE A 129 -14.28 15.18 5.47
C ILE A 129 -15.10 14.97 4.19
N SER A 130 -15.59 16.06 3.58
CA SER A 130 -16.39 15.98 2.35
C SER A 130 -15.53 15.57 1.15
N THR A 131 -15.50 14.27 0.84
CA THR A 131 -14.73 13.71 -0.28
C THR A 131 -15.52 12.60 -0.99
N ASN A 132 -15.25 12.42 -2.28
CA ASN A 132 -15.60 11.21 -3.01
C ASN A 132 -14.62 10.11 -2.58
N ILE A 133 -15.10 8.89 -2.33
CA ILE A 133 -14.27 7.74 -1.98
C ILE A 133 -14.58 6.61 -2.95
N VAL A 134 -13.55 6.02 -3.55
CA VAL A 134 -13.69 4.83 -4.41
C VAL A 134 -12.78 3.73 -3.87
N ALA A 135 -13.40 2.67 -3.36
CA ALA A 135 -12.69 1.45 -3.00
C ALA A 135 -12.53 0.58 -4.26
N ILE A 136 -11.29 0.16 -4.54
CA ILE A 136 -10.94 -0.62 -5.73
C ILE A 136 -10.89 -2.09 -5.33
N ASP A 137 -11.80 -2.90 -5.87
CA ASP A 137 -11.78 -4.34 -5.66
C ASP A 137 -11.14 -5.04 -6.85
N TRP A 138 -10.02 -5.70 -6.60
CA TRP A 138 -9.32 -6.57 -7.55
C TRP A 138 -8.98 -7.91 -6.89
N SER A 139 -9.76 -8.31 -5.87
CA SER A 139 -9.55 -9.51 -5.04
C SER A 139 -9.34 -10.80 -5.85
N LYS A 140 -10.06 -10.99 -6.97
CA LYS A 140 -9.90 -12.16 -7.85
C LYS A 140 -8.51 -12.25 -8.51
N LEU A 141 -7.90 -11.10 -8.82
CA LEU A 141 -6.53 -11.01 -9.34
C LEU A 141 -5.50 -11.08 -8.23
N ALA A 142 -5.84 -10.57 -7.04
CA ALA A 142 -4.99 -10.53 -5.86
C ALA A 142 -5.04 -11.82 -5.02
N ALA A 143 -5.77 -12.85 -5.46
CA ALA A 143 -6.00 -14.07 -4.69
C ALA A 143 -4.74 -14.95 -4.60
N ALA A 144 -4.57 -15.57 -3.43
CA ALA A 144 -3.64 -16.67 -3.26
C ALA A 144 -4.05 -17.90 -4.10
N PRO A 145 -3.11 -18.76 -4.49
CA PRO A 145 -1.69 -18.73 -4.11
C PRO A 145 -0.79 -17.99 -5.11
N ASN A 146 -1.32 -17.51 -6.24
CA ASN A 146 -0.52 -17.04 -7.39
C ASN A 146 0.00 -15.60 -7.22
N TYR A 147 0.99 -15.40 -6.35
CA TYR A 147 1.56 -14.08 -6.07
C TYR A 147 2.20 -13.42 -7.30
N ALA A 148 2.91 -14.18 -8.14
CA ALA A 148 3.48 -13.66 -9.38
C ALA A 148 2.42 -13.08 -10.33
N ARG A 149 1.30 -13.79 -10.47
CA ARG A 149 0.13 -13.31 -11.22
C ARG A 149 -0.43 -12.03 -10.60
N ALA A 150 -0.63 -11.99 -9.28
CA ALA A 150 -1.12 -10.81 -8.58
C ALA A 150 -0.17 -9.61 -8.74
N ALA A 151 1.15 -9.81 -8.63
CA ALA A 151 2.16 -8.79 -8.84
C ALA A 151 2.13 -8.27 -10.29
N GLY A 152 2.05 -9.16 -11.28
CA GLY A 152 1.89 -8.78 -12.69
C GLY A 152 0.59 -8.02 -12.98
N ALA A 153 -0.50 -8.38 -12.30
CA ALA A 153 -1.80 -7.72 -12.43
C ALA A 153 -1.78 -6.26 -11.96
N THR A 154 -0.89 -5.88 -11.05
CA THR A 154 -0.83 -4.51 -10.52
C THR A 154 -0.73 -3.45 -11.61
N LYS A 155 0.01 -3.73 -12.69
CA LYS A 155 0.14 -2.86 -13.85
C LYS A 155 -1.19 -2.69 -14.60
N LEU A 156 -1.90 -3.78 -14.85
CA LEU A 156 -3.16 -3.78 -15.59
C LEU A 156 -4.29 -3.13 -14.76
N VAL A 157 -4.33 -3.40 -13.46
CA VAL A 157 -5.26 -2.73 -12.52
C VAL A 157 -4.97 -1.23 -12.49
N GLY A 158 -3.70 -0.81 -12.40
CA GLY A 158 -3.29 0.59 -12.46
C GLY A 158 -3.73 1.29 -13.76
N MET A 159 -3.61 0.60 -14.90
CA MET A 159 -4.10 1.09 -16.19
C MET A 159 -5.63 1.21 -16.22
N LYS A 160 -6.38 0.28 -15.62
CA LYS A 160 -7.84 0.39 -15.54
C LYS A 160 -8.29 1.56 -14.66
N ILE A 161 -7.64 1.79 -13.53
CA ILE A 161 -7.91 2.98 -12.68
C ILE A 161 -7.54 4.27 -13.43
N CYS A 162 -6.47 4.26 -14.22
CA CYS A 162 -6.11 5.40 -15.07
C CYS A 162 -7.23 5.76 -16.05
N ASN A 163 -7.91 4.76 -16.62
CA ASN A 163 -9.07 4.98 -17.49
C ASN A 163 -10.27 5.56 -16.73
N LEU A 164 -10.49 5.15 -15.46
CA LEU A 164 -11.49 5.78 -14.60
C LEU A 164 -11.16 7.27 -14.36
N ILE A 165 -9.92 7.60 -14.01
CA ILE A 165 -9.49 8.99 -13.80
C ILE A 165 -9.66 9.81 -15.08
N LYS A 166 -9.24 9.28 -16.23
CA LYS A 166 -9.41 9.93 -17.54
C LYS A 166 -10.88 10.17 -17.88
N PHE A 167 -11.75 9.23 -17.57
CA PHE A 167 -13.20 9.38 -17.73
C PHE A 167 -13.74 10.52 -16.86
N LEU A 168 -13.41 10.54 -15.56
CA LEU A 168 -13.86 11.60 -14.65
C LEU A 168 -13.37 12.99 -15.07
N VAL A 169 -12.11 13.09 -15.52
CA VAL A 169 -11.55 14.35 -16.04
C VAL A 169 -12.28 14.79 -17.32
N LYS A 170 -12.51 13.86 -18.26
CA LYS A 170 -13.22 14.15 -19.51
C LYS A 170 -14.65 14.65 -19.27
N GLU A 171 -15.32 14.13 -18.25
CA GLU A 171 -16.68 14.57 -17.87
C GLU A 171 -16.70 15.89 -17.09
N GLY A 172 -15.54 16.49 -16.81
CA GLY A 172 -15.43 17.71 -16.00
C GLY A 172 -15.75 17.49 -14.52
N LEU A 173 -15.58 16.25 -14.04
CA LEU A 173 -15.93 15.83 -12.67
C LEU A 173 -14.71 15.73 -11.73
N LEU A 174 -13.50 15.86 -12.28
CA LEU A 174 -12.26 15.74 -11.52
C LEU A 174 -11.13 16.53 -12.19
N GLU A 175 -10.36 17.26 -11.38
CA GLU A 175 -9.02 17.66 -11.75
C GLU A 175 -8.02 16.64 -11.22
N THR A 176 -7.04 16.20 -12.02
CA THR A 176 -6.11 15.11 -11.64
C THR A 176 -5.34 15.40 -10.35
N GLN A 177 -5.01 16.67 -10.09
CA GLN A 177 -4.35 17.12 -8.87
C GLN A 177 -5.21 16.97 -7.60
N ASN A 178 -6.53 16.84 -7.74
CA ASN A 178 -7.47 16.64 -6.62
C ASN A 178 -7.72 15.15 -6.34
N ALA A 179 -6.98 14.26 -7.00
CA ALA A 179 -7.00 12.84 -6.72
C ALA A 179 -5.88 12.47 -5.71
N HIS A 180 -6.27 11.70 -4.70
CA HIS A 180 -5.38 11.05 -3.74
C HIS A 180 -5.57 9.54 -3.83
N PHE A 181 -4.51 8.83 -4.21
CA PHE A 181 -4.50 7.37 -4.24
C PHE A 181 -3.84 6.81 -2.98
N ILE A 182 -4.49 5.88 -2.30
CA ILE A 182 -3.98 5.19 -1.12
C ILE A 182 -3.88 3.69 -1.45
N GLY A 183 -2.66 3.16 -1.46
CA GLY A 183 -2.41 1.76 -1.82
C GLY A 183 -1.69 1.00 -0.72
N HIS A 184 -2.26 -0.13 -0.28
CA HIS A 184 -1.62 -1.04 0.68
C HIS A 184 -0.93 -2.20 -0.02
N SER A 185 0.27 -2.59 0.43
CA SER A 185 0.97 -3.78 -0.07
C SER A 185 1.19 -3.72 -1.59
N LEU A 186 0.71 -4.72 -2.37
CA LEU A 186 0.68 -4.68 -3.83
C LEU A 186 -0.09 -3.48 -4.40
N GLY A 187 -1.11 -2.98 -3.68
CA GLY A 187 -1.89 -1.81 -4.04
C GLY A 187 -1.05 -0.53 -4.12
N ALA A 188 0.06 -0.43 -3.38
CA ALA A 188 0.98 0.72 -3.52
C ALA A 188 1.57 0.80 -4.93
N HIS A 189 1.90 -0.35 -5.53
CA HIS A 189 2.42 -0.43 -6.89
C HIS A 189 1.34 -0.23 -7.95
N VAL A 190 0.10 -0.63 -7.68
CA VAL A 190 -1.06 -0.24 -8.49
C VAL A 190 -1.13 1.29 -8.64
N GLY A 191 -0.95 2.02 -7.52
CA GLY A 191 -0.86 3.48 -7.51
C GLY A 191 0.30 4.03 -8.36
N GLY A 192 1.47 3.39 -8.28
CA GLY A 192 2.61 3.74 -9.13
C GLY A 192 2.33 3.57 -10.62
N PHE A 193 1.71 2.47 -11.02
CA PHE A 193 1.35 2.23 -12.42
C PHE A 193 0.22 3.14 -12.92
N LEU A 194 -0.74 3.47 -12.05
CA LEU A 194 -1.73 4.52 -12.29
C LEU A 194 -1.03 5.85 -12.57
N GLY A 195 -0.12 6.28 -11.69
CA GLY A 195 0.62 7.53 -11.83
C GLY A 195 1.41 7.61 -13.14
N LYS A 196 2.14 6.55 -13.49
CA LYS A 196 2.85 6.42 -14.77
C LYS A 196 1.92 6.53 -15.98
N CYS A 197 0.72 5.96 -15.90
CA CYS A 197 -0.26 6.05 -16.98
C CYS A 197 -0.77 7.49 -17.17
N ILE A 198 -1.00 8.21 -16.07
CA ILE A 198 -1.42 9.63 -16.10
C ILE A 198 -0.30 10.51 -16.67
N VAL A 199 0.94 10.34 -16.20
CA VAL A 199 2.11 11.12 -16.68
C VAL A 199 2.36 10.97 -18.18
N LYS A 200 2.03 9.82 -18.77
CA LYS A 200 2.16 9.60 -20.22
C LYS A 200 1.14 10.38 -21.05
N ASP A 201 0.01 10.80 -20.46
CA ASP A 201 -0.96 11.65 -21.14
C ASP A 201 -0.61 13.12 -20.90
N LEU A 202 0.10 13.73 -21.85
CA LEU A 202 0.66 15.09 -21.72
C LEU A 202 -0.39 16.20 -21.51
N ARG A 203 -1.69 15.88 -21.64
CA ARG A 203 -2.80 16.80 -21.38
C ARG A 203 -3.20 16.83 -19.90
N LEU A 204 -2.73 15.87 -19.11
CA LEU A 204 -3.07 15.73 -17.71
C LEU A 204 -1.93 16.21 -16.82
N LYS A 205 -2.28 16.79 -15.68
CA LYS A 205 -1.32 16.98 -14.59
C LYS A 205 -1.13 15.66 -13.85
N LYS A 206 -0.04 15.57 -13.09
CA LYS A 206 0.17 14.43 -12.19
C LYS A 206 -0.99 14.29 -11.21
N ILE A 207 -1.21 13.08 -10.73
CA ILE A 207 -2.05 12.83 -9.55
C ILE A 207 -1.53 13.68 -8.39
N GLY A 208 -2.43 14.23 -7.58
CA GLY A 208 -2.07 15.07 -6.45
C GLY A 208 -1.18 14.34 -5.45
N ARG A 209 -1.65 13.19 -4.96
CA ARG A 209 -0.95 12.41 -3.94
C ARG A 209 -1.07 10.91 -4.13
N ILE A 210 0.01 10.18 -3.87
CA ILE A 210 -0.02 8.73 -3.63
C ILE A 210 0.47 8.47 -2.20
N THR A 211 -0.32 7.79 -1.38
CA THR A 211 0.14 7.25 -0.10
C THR A 211 0.36 5.75 -0.22
N ALA A 212 1.57 5.31 0.05
CA ALA A 212 1.98 3.90 0.05
C ALA A 212 1.97 3.35 1.47
N LEU A 213 1.05 2.43 1.76
CA LEU A 213 0.91 1.78 3.05
C LEU A 213 1.64 0.43 2.98
N ASP A 214 2.85 0.40 3.52
CA ASP A 214 3.74 -0.77 3.59
C ASP A 214 3.89 -1.50 2.24
N ALA A 215 4.41 -0.78 1.23
CA ALA A 215 4.52 -1.27 -0.15
C ALA A 215 5.25 -2.62 -0.23
N ALA A 216 4.69 -3.58 -0.99
CA ALA A 216 5.21 -4.94 -1.06
C ALA A 216 6.61 -5.03 -1.70
N CYS A 217 7.48 -5.89 -1.19
CA CYS A 217 8.85 -6.04 -1.69
C CYS A 217 9.03 -7.19 -2.70
N PRO A 218 8.48 -8.42 -2.48
CA PRO A 218 8.70 -9.53 -3.41
C PRO A 218 8.29 -9.19 -4.85
N LEU A 219 9.17 -9.49 -5.81
CA LEU A 219 9.05 -9.15 -7.24
C LEU A 219 9.12 -7.65 -7.60
N PHE A 220 9.21 -6.73 -6.63
CA PHE A 220 9.34 -5.28 -6.87
C PHE A 220 10.67 -4.71 -6.38
N CYS A 221 11.20 -5.15 -5.24
CA CYS A 221 12.50 -4.71 -4.73
C CYS A 221 13.61 -4.99 -5.76
N GLY A 222 14.54 -4.06 -5.91
CA GLY A 222 15.59 -4.11 -6.93
C GLY A 222 15.11 -3.86 -8.37
N ARG A 223 13.81 -3.79 -8.64
CA ARG A 223 13.29 -3.47 -9.97
C ARG A 223 13.47 -2.00 -10.32
N ASN A 224 13.50 -1.72 -11.63
CA ASN A 224 13.63 -0.37 -12.15
C ASN A 224 12.43 0.49 -11.73
N LYS A 225 12.62 1.80 -11.62
CA LYS A 225 11.56 2.77 -11.26
C LYS A 225 10.32 2.69 -12.17
N ASN A 226 10.47 2.19 -13.40
CA ASN A 226 9.38 1.98 -14.36
C ASN A 226 8.50 0.76 -14.08
N GLU A 227 8.93 -0.14 -13.20
CA GLU A 227 8.32 -1.44 -12.91
C GLU A 227 7.71 -1.53 -11.50
N ARG A 228 7.65 -0.41 -10.78
CA ARG A 228 7.16 -0.31 -9.39
C ARG A 228 6.70 1.13 -9.09
N LEU A 229 6.26 1.40 -7.87
CA LEU A 229 6.07 2.77 -7.37
C LEU A 229 7.42 3.53 -7.33
N ALA A 230 7.42 4.78 -7.76
CA ALA A 230 8.57 5.69 -7.73
C ALA A 230 8.16 7.17 -7.62
N SER A 231 9.04 8.02 -7.10
CA SER A 231 8.79 9.46 -6.82
C SER A 231 8.23 10.30 -7.99
N ALA A 232 8.38 9.87 -9.24
CA ALA A 232 7.84 10.60 -10.39
C ALA A 232 6.34 10.36 -10.63
N ASP A 233 5.73 9.38 -9.96
CA ASP A 233 4.39 8.87 -10.27
C ASP A 233 3.24 9.80 -9.82
N ALA A 234 3.49 10.72 -8.88
CA ALA A 234 2.54 11.74 -8.45
C ALA A 234 3.24 13.08 -8.19
N SER A 235 2.48 14.10 -7.80
CA SER A 235 3.03 15.38 -7.35
C SER A 235 3.65 15.25 -5.95
N PHE A 236 3.12 14.35 -5.13
CA PHE A 236 3.64 14.00 -3.82
C PHE A 236 3.40 12.52 -3.52
N ILE A 237 4.41 11.83 -2.99
CA ILE A 237 4.31 10.45 -2.55
C ILE A 237 4.76 10.32 -1.10
N ASP A 238 3.89 9.86 -0.21
CA ASP A 238 4.28 9.53 1.16
C ASP A 238 4.13 8.04 1.45
N ALA A 239 5.09 7.46 2.17
CA ALA A 239 5.12 6.04 2.48
C ALA A 239 5.14 5.78 3.98
N ILE A 240 4.38 4.80 4.45
CA ILE A 240 4.39 4.34 5.84
C ILE A 240 4.91 2.91 5.85
N HIS A 241 6.11 2.70 6.41
CA HIS A 241 6.77 1.40 6.50
C HIS A 241 6.49 0.79 7.87
N THR A 242 5.92 -0.41 7.92
CA THR A 242 5.61 -1.09 9.18
C THR A 242 6.13 -2.52 9.24
N ASN A 243 6.46 -3.14 8.11
CA ASN A 243 6.96 -4.52 8.01
C ASN A 243 8.14 -4.63 7.02
N GLY A 244 9.00 -3.61 6.99
CA GLY A 244 10.11 -3.48 6.06
C GLY A 244 11.14 -4.62 6.18
N GLY A 245 11.53 -5.20 5.05
CA GLY A 245 12.52 -6.28 4.98
C GLY A 245 11.97 -7.68 5.28
N ILE A 246 10.66 -7.81 5.59
CA ILE A 246 9.98 -9.11 5.72
C ILE A 246 9.13 -9.38 4.46
N VAL A 247 8.07 -8.59 4.24
CA VAL A 247 7.24 -8.65 3.02
C VAL A 247 7.12 -7.29 2.32
N ALA A 248 7.63 -6.22 2.94
CA ALA A 248 7.50 -4.84 2.45
C ALA A 248 8.87 -4.15 2.28
N TYR A 249 8.86 -3.03 1.56
CA TYR A 249 10.04 -2.19 1.33
C TYR A 249 10.63 -1.71 2.65
N LYS A 250 11.95 -1.85 2.80
CA LYS A 250 12.72 -1.22 3.88
C LYS A 250 13.28 0.14 3.43
N ASP A 251 13.73 0.22 2.19
CA ASP A 251 14.32 1.44 1.64
C ASP A 251 13.24 2.47 1.29
N PRO A 252 13.57 3.78 1.34
CA PRO A 252 12.67 4.84 0.91
C PRO A 252 12.13 4.61 -0.51
N ILE A 253 10.82 4.81 -0.69
CA ILE A 253 10.10 4.65 -1.96
C ILE A 253 9.29 5.90 -2.35
N GLY A 254 9.06 6.81 -1.41
CA GLY A 254 8.33 8.05 -1.60
C GLY A 254 9.20 9.31 -1.69
N ASP A 255 8.52 10.45 -1.63
CA ASP A 255 9.07 11.77 -1.34
C ASP A 255 9.32 11.93 0.18
N ALA A 256 8.38 11.45 1.00
CA ALA A 256 8.48 11.40 2.46
C ALA A 256 8.20 9.97 2.95
N ASP A 257 9.13 9.38 3.69
CA ASP A 257 9.05 7.99 4.13
C ASP A 257 9.05 7.94 5.66
N PHE A 258 7.99 7.36 6.24
CA PHE A 258 7.74 7.30 7.66
C PHE A 258 7.96 5.89 8.20
N TYR A 259 8.70 5.79 9.30
CA TYR A 259 9.13 4.54 9.92
C TYR A 259 8.67 4.48 11.39
N PRO A 260 7.37 4.29 11.66
CA PRO A 260 6.87 4.04 13.01
C PRO A 260 7.57 2.83 13.62
N ASN A 261 8.12 3.01 14.82
CA ASN A 261 8.82 1.97 15.57
C ASN A 261 10.00 1.35 14.79
N GLY A 262 10.68 2.15 13.97
CA GLY A 262 11.77 1.71 13.10
C GLY A 262 11.32 1.03 11.81
N GLY A 263 10.01 0.90 11.59
CA GLY A 263 9.38 0.45 10.35
C GLY A 263 9.47 -1.05 10.04
N ILE A 264 9.82 -1.87 11.04
CA ILE A 264 9.96 -3.33 10.89
C ILE A 264 9.04 -4.09 11.85
N THR A 265 9.04 -3.73 13.13
CA THR A 265 8.26 -4.41 14.17
C THR A 265 7.39 -3.40 14.89
N GLN A 266 6.09 -3.68 14.91
CA GLN A 266 5.09 -2.80 15.50
C GLN A 266 4.66 -3.28 16.90
N PRO A 267 4.58 -2.40 17.90
CA PRO A 267 4.03 -2.73 19.21
C PRO A 267 2.62 -3.32 19.13
N GLY A 268 2.29 -4.25 20.03
CA GLY A 268 1.00 -4.94 20.06
C GLY A 268 0.86 -6.12 19.09
N CYS A 269 1.78 -6.28 18.14
CA CYS A 269 1.86 -7.47 17.31
C CYS A 269 2.69 -8.55 18.04
N SER A 270 2.04 -9.65 18.43
CA SER A 270 2.70 -10.74 19.16
C SER A 270 3.83 -11.35 18.33
N ARG A 271 5.03 -11.41 18.90
CA ARG A 271 6.21 -12.03 18.27
C ARG A 271 6.11 -13.56 18.15
N PHE A 272 5.14 -14.16 18.82
CA PHE A 272 5.04 -15.62 18.98
C PHE A 272 3.85 -16.24 18.23
N THR A 273 3.07 -15.44 17.48
CA THR A 273 1.98 -15.97 16.66
C THR A 273 2.40 -16.08 15.20
N GLU A 274 1.83 -17.06 14.50
CA GLU A 274 1.94 -17.17 13.04
C GLU A 274 1.43 -15.89 12.31
N SER A 275 0.68 -15.03 12.99
CA SER A 275 0.16 -13.77 12.43
C SER A 275 1.03 -12.54 12.67
N ALA A 276 2.23 -12.65 13.25
CA ALA A 276 3.06 -11.49 13.61
C ALA A 276 3.32 -10.55 12.41
N SER A 277 3.71 -11.13 11.27
CA SER A 277 3.95 -10.40 10.02
C SER A 277 2.66 -9.79 9.46
N ALA A 278 1.53 -10.48 9.58
CA ALA A 278 0.22 -9.96 9.17
C ALA A 278 -0.11 -8.67 9.92
N CYS A 279 0.05 -8.72 11.25
CA CYS A 279 -0.20 -7.59 12.13
C CYS A 279 0.71 -6.41 11.81
N HIS A 280 2.02 -6.65 11.63
CA HIS A 280 2.96 -5.59 11.22
C HIS A 280 2.58 -4.97 9.88
N HIS A 281 2.19 -5.77 8.89
CA HIS A 281 1.81 -5.30 7.56
C HIS A 281 0.51 -4.47 7.57
N THR A 282 -0.47 -4.93 8.34
CA THR A 282 -1.77 -4.27 8.57
C THR A 282 -1.63 -2.93 9.30
N ARG A 283 -0.68 -2.82 10.23
CA ARG A 283 -0.50 -1.62 11.05
C ARG A 283 -0.38 -0.33 10.23
N SER A 284 0.18 -0.38 9.03
CA SER A 284 0.33 0.81 8.16
C SER A 284 -1.00 1.52 7.89
N TYR A 285 -2.06 0.80 7.53
CA TYR A 285 -3.37 1.41 7.27
C TYR A 285 -4.16 1.72 8.54
N GLU A 286 -3.88 1.05 9.67
CA GLU A 286 -4.46 1.38 10.96
C GLU A 286 -3.93 2.73 11.49
N LEU A 287 -2.61 2.93 11.42
CA LEU A 287 -1.97 4.20 11.77
C LEU A 287 -2.44 5.33 10.83
N TYR A 288 -2.51 5.06 9.53
CA TYR A 288 -3.05 6.03 8.58
C TYR A 288 -4.50 6.38 8.90
N ALA A 289 -5.37 5.41 9.17
CA ALA A 289 -6.76 5.68 9.51
C ALA A 289 -6.88 6.51 10.80
N GLU A 290 -6.16 6.16 11.87
CA GLU A 290 -6.19 6.95 13.11
C GLU A 290 -5.71 8.40 12.89
N SER A 291 -4.73 8.62 11.99
CA SER A 291 -4.23 9.96 11.67
C SER A 291 -5.28 10.88 11.03
N ILE A 292 -6.36 10.32 10.48
CA ILE A 292 -7.47 11.09 9.89
C ILE A 292 -8.27 11.78 10.99
N GLY A 293 -8.63 11.04 12.05
CA GLY A 293 -9.32 11.59 13.22
C GLY A 293 -8.40 12.41 14.13
N ARG A 294 -7.08 12.22 14.03
CA ARG A 294 -6.07 12.87 14.87
C ARG A 294 -4.88 13.40 14.04
N PRO A 295 -5.07 14.48 13.26
CA PRO A 295 -4.09 14.94 12.26
C PRO A 295 -2.75 15.43 12.84
N GLN A 296 -2.66 15.67 14.14
CA GLN A 296 -1.44 16.15 14.82
C GLN A 296 -0.81 15.12 15.76
N SER A 297 -1.31 13.89 15.80
CA SER A 297 -0.93 12.93 16.85
C SER A 297 0.21 11.98 16.48
N PHE A 298 0.59 11.92 15.20
CA PHE A 298 1.72 11.12 14.73
C PHE A 298 2.93 11.99 14.40
N LEU A 299 3.39 12.75 15.40
CA LEU A 299 4.56 13.62 15.27
C LEU A 299 5.81 12.81 14.95
N SER A 300 6.40 13.09 13.80
CA SER A 300 7.53 12.35 13.26
C SER A 300 8.72 13.28 13.04
N ARG A 301 9.92 12.78 13.35
CA ARG A 301 11.18 13.56 13.28
C ARG A 301 12.02 13.11 12.10
N LEU A 302 12.50 14.07 11.31
CA LEU A 302 13.47 13.85 10.25
C LEU A 302 14.76 13.31 10.88
N CYS A 303 15.24 12.16 10.43
CA CYS A 303 16.45 11.55 10.97
C CYS A 303 17.13 10.66 9.93
N SER A 304 18.43 10.40 10.11
CA SER A 304 19.20 9.56 9.20
C SER A 304 18.87 8.07 9.31
N ASN A 305 18.55 7.61 10.52
CA ASN A 305 18.14 6.23 10.79
C ASN A 305 17.45 6.11 12.17
N TRP A 306 16.91 4.92 12.45
CA TRP A 306 16.21 4.62 13.69
C TRP A 306 17.10 4.69 14.95
N ASP A 307 18.37 4.31 14.86
CA ASP A 307 19.28 4.32 16.00
C ASP A 307 19.59 5.75 16.46
N GLU A 308 19.83 6.66 15.51
CA GLU A 308 20.05 8.09 15.80
C GLU A 308 18.78 8.75 16.37
N TYR A 309 17.60 8.32 15.88
CA TYR A 309 16.32 8.77 16.42
C TYR A 309 16.16 8.32 17.88
N THR A 310 16.41 7.04 18.18
CA THR A 310 16.24 6.48 19.54
C THR A 310 17.26 6.99 20.55
N ARG A 311 18.46 7.38 20.10
CA ARG A 311 19.47 8.07 20.93
C ARG A 311 19.16 9.55 21.16
N GLY A 312 18.12 10.11 20.53
CA GLY A 312 17.72 11.50 20.70
C GLY A 312 18.56 12.51 19.91
N HIS A 313 19.40 12.06 18.99
CA HIS A 313 20.27 12.94 18.20
C HIS A 313 19.51 13.79 17.17
N CYS A 314 18.29 13.41 16.82
CA CYS A 314 17.43 14.12 15.86
C CYS A 314 16.33 14.98 16.52
N THR A 315 16.40 15.23 17.83
CA THR A 315 15.36 15.95 18.59
C THR A 315 15.11 17.39 18.11
N ARG A 316 16.13 18.04 17.55
CA ARG A 316 16.05 19.41 17.02
C ARG A 316 15.80 19.48 15.51
N ASN A 317 15.73 18.34 14.84
CA ASN A 317 15.49 18.29 13.39
C ASN A 317 14.04 18.68 13.07
N GLU A 318 13.80 18.97 11.79
CA GLU A 318 12.47 19.19 11.24
C GLU A 318 11.50 18.06 11.63
N PHE A 319 10.24 18.44 11.81
CA PHE A 319 9.18 17.51 12.17
C PHE A 319 7.96 17.72 11.28
N THR A 320 7.19 16.66 11.10
CA THR A 320 5.90 16.70 10.44
C THR A 320 5.01 15.62 11.06
N ASN A 321 3.71 15.66 10.78
CA ASN A 321 2.82 14.56 11.10
C ASN A 321 2.86 13.51 9.99
N MET A 322 2.89 12.24 10.38
CA MET A 322 2.67 11.11 9.49
C MET A 322 1.16 10.94 9.23
N GLY A 323 0.81 10.50 8.01
CA GLY A 323 -0.54 10.05 7.67
C GLY A 323 -1.34 11.08 6.88
N HIS A 324 -2.65 11.17 7.09
CA HIS A 324 -3.54 11.96 6.26
C HIS A 324 -3.13 13.45 6.19
N GLY A 325 -2.71 14.01 7.33
CA GLY A 325 -2.29 15.40 7.47
C GLY A 325 -0.87 15.74 6.98
N THR A 326 -0.12 14.80 6.37
CA THR A 326 1.24 15.08 5.87
C THR A 326 1.21 16.20 4.82
N PRO A 327 1.94 17.32 5.00
CA PRO A 327 2.06 18.37 4.01
C PRO A 327 2.82 17.90 2.75
N SER A 328 2.38 18.32 1.57
CA SER A 328 2.89 17.83 0.27
C SER A 328 4.31 18.29 -0.09
N GLN A 329 4.85 19.27 0.62
CA GLN A 329 6.21 19.79 0.47
C GLN A 329 7.26 19.01 1.27
N VAL A 330 6.83 18.15 2.21
CA VAL A 330 7.75 17.42 3.09
C VAL A 330 8.58 16.43 2.29
N ARG A 331 9.87 16.36 2.57
CA ARG A 331 10.79 15.39 1.98
C ARG A 331 11.66 14.72 3.03
N GLY A 332 12.10 13.49 2.76
CA GLY A 332 13.07 12.76 3.57
C GLY A 332 12.46 11.66 4.45
N THR A 333 13.28 11.16 5.38
CA THR A 333 12.99 9.96 6.18
C THR A 333 12.67 10.36 7.62
N TYR A 334 11.48 9.98 8.07
CA TYR A 334 10.92 10.37 9.36
C TYR A 334 10.69 9.17 10.26
N TYR A 335 10.95 9.36 11.55
CA TYR A 335 10.80 8.32 12.57
C TYR A 335 9.90 8.81 13.71
N LEU A 336 9.15 7.87 14.28
CA LEU A 336 8.23 8.08 15.39
C LEU A 336 8.06 6.79 16.20
N LYS A 337 7.54 6.91 17.42
CA LYS A 337 7.05 5.78 18.21
C LYS A 337 5.53 5.78 18.23
N THR A 338 4.94 4.59 18.42
CA THR A 338 3.50 4.43 18.63
C THR A 338 3.25 3.44 19.76
N LYS A 339 2.08 3.51 20.38
CA LYS A 339 1.58 2.55 21.37
C LYS A 339 1.23 1.20 20.72
N SER A 340 0.98 0.19 21.55
CA SER A 340 0.59 -1.16 21.12
C SER A 340 -0.88 -1.30 20.73
N GLU A 341 -1.73 -0.40 21.22
CA GLU A 341 -3.18 -0.44 21.06
C GLU A 341 -3.69 0.96 20.69
N SER A 342 -4.87 1.02 20.06
CA SER A 342 -5.48 2.29 19.66
C SER A 342 -6.04 3.03 20.89
N PRO A 343 -5.89 4.37 21.00
CA PRO A 343 -5.16 5.24 20.07
C PRO A 343 -3.65 4.96 20.11
N TYR A 344 -3.08 4.66 18.94
CA TYR A 344 -1.67 4.33 18.73
C TYR A 344 -0.76 5.54 18.88
N SER A 345 -1.28 6.73 18.59
CA SER A 345 -0.53 7.97 18.77
C SER A 345 -0.09 8.18 20.23
N GLU A 346 1.14 8.67 20.42
CA GLU A 346 1.74 8.90 21.75
C GLU A 346 1.17 10.13 22.45
#